data_AF-A0A971JXF5-F1
#
_entry.id   AF-A0A971JXF5-F1
#
_cell.length_a   1.000
_cell.length_b   1.000
_cell.length_c   1.000
_cell.angle_alpha   90.00
_cell.angle_beta   90.00
_cell.angle_gamma   90.00
#
_symmetry.space_group_name_H-M   'P 1'
#
loop_
_entity.id
_entity.type
_entity.pdbx_description
1 polymer ?
#
loop_
_entity_poly.entity_id
_entity_poly.type
_entity_poly.pdbx_seq_one_letter_code
_entity_poly.pdbx_strand_id
1 'polypeptide(L)'
;MSASAIGGRRRHTVRVLAVALLALVVSACDTTWGIRTSYRSYVAGFIGQGEIIPVDGAGWQDGPGAGKGPFTWTVDSASIDEAAGTGWVQLRGGVITRAHQNDDGVWLLDTTFRNPRLEIDGDTGTLYVDLNFRPFEGTDPEPIPNRQAVLNAPFATVDLSGQDLTANDQGWYSIEDAPMVGIDETMELISWDDFYGSEPELDPLSTMFKANGPGLLPWAGLTVSDTEDLQPGDQITVWGYGFDPTAHTGTRPPLGGEPSGAYVIFGRFADVWRPSESAPSSARRVIDQRWALPASSRALVDPTGTNASYVTIDDAGRFEAILTVGTDDTVTGNYGVYTYAGSGAVNADQELAQLVTLG
;
A
#
# COMPACT_ATOMS: atom_id res chain seq x y z
N MET A 1 19.19 32.67 -72.70
CA MET A 1 17.75 32.50 -72.41
C MET A 1 17.44 31.03 -72.62
N SER A 2 17.82 30.15 -71.69
CA SER A 2 17.08 29.70 -70.48
C SER A 2 15.95 28.72 -70.79
N ALA A 3 16.21 27.42 -70.56
CA ALA A 3 15.35 26.37 -69.99
C ALA A 3 15.99 24.98 -70.21
N SER A 4 16.61 24.36 -69.19
CA SER A 4 16.06 23.28 -68.32
C SER A 4 15.55 22.04 -69.08
N ALA A 5 16.30 20.93 -69.17
CA ALA A 5 16.56 19.89 -68.16
C ALA A 5 15.44 18.83 -68.03
N ILE A 6 15.67 17.64 -68.61
CA ILE A 6 14.97 16.39 -68.32
C ILE A 6 16.04 15.35 -67.98
N GLY A 7 16.23 15.09 -66.68
CA GLY A 7 17.14 14.08 -66.16
C GLY A 7 16.35 12.87 -65.63
N GLY A 8 16.63 11.70 -66.19
CA GLY A 8 15.89 10.45 -65.97
C GLY A 8 16.00 9.87 -64.55
N ARG A 9 14.90 9.21 -64.15
CA ARG A 9 14.77 8.45 -62.89
C ARG A 9 15.71 7.24 -62.89
N ARG A 10 16.67 7.18 -61.95
CA ARG A 10 17.28 5.91 -61.52
C ARG A 10 16.40 5.28 -60.44
N ARG A 11 15.99 4.02 -60.65
CA ARG A 11 15.34 3.19 -59.64
C ARG A 11 16.40 2.78 -58.63
N HIS A 12 16.23 3.14 -57.36
CA HIS A 12 16.98 2.57 -56.25
C HIS A 12 16.13 1.48 -55.61
N THR A 13 16.59 0.24 -55.77
CA THR A 13 16.09 -0.92 -55.05
C THR A 13 16.55 -0.79 -53.61
N VAL A 14 15.69 -0.30 -52.73
CA VAL A 14 15.95 -0.29 -51.28
C VAL A 14 15.75 -1.71 -50.77
N ARG A 15 16.84 -2.35 -50.35
CA ARG A 15 16.80 -3.58 -49.55
C ARG A 15 16.18 -3.22 -48.19
N VAL A 16 14.99 -3.73 -47.91
CA VAL A 16 14.38 -3.67 -46.58
C VAL A 16 15.17 -4.64 -45.68
N LEU A 17 16.06 -4.12 -44.84
CA LEU A 17 16.50 -4.86 -43.65
C LEU A 17 15.33 -4.83 -42.67
N ALA A 18 14.69 -5.98 -42.45
CA ALA A 18 13.84 -6.21 -41.30
C ALA A 18 14.75 -6.22 -40.06
N VAL A 19 14.93 -5.04 -39.44
CA VAL A 19 15.31 -4.99 -38.02
C VAL A 19 14.05 -5.39 -37.29
N ALA A 20 13.95 -6.66 -36.91
CA ALA A 20 13.09 -7.07 -35.83
C ALA A 20 13.59 -6.32 -34.60
N LEU A 21 13.03 -5.11 -34.41
CA LEU A 21 13.08 -4.43 -33.15
C LEU A 21 12.45 -5.43 -32.19
N LEU A 22 13.28 -6.00 -31.33
CA LEU A 22 12.83 -6.62 -30.10
C LEU A 22 12.20 -5.47 -29.30
N ALA A 23 10.97 -5.12 -29.67
CA ALA A 23 10.02 -4.45 -28.83
C ALA A 23 9.68 -5.45 -27.74
N LEU A 24 10.64 -5.67 -26.83
CA LEU A 24 10.30 -5.78 -25.43
C LEU A 24 9.85 -4.37 -25.02
N VAL A 25 8.73 -3.95 -25.59
CA VAL A 25 7.85 -3.03 -24.90
C VAL A 25 7.44 -3.88 -23.71
N VAL A 26 8.14 -3.71 -22.59
CA VAL A 26 7.45 -3.69 -21.32
C VAL A 26 6.37 -2.65 -21.54
N SER A 27 5.21 -3.08 -22.05
CA SER A 27 3.99 -2.38 -21.70
C SER A 27 4.09 -2.40 -20.19
N ALA A 28 4.29 -1.24 -19.58
CA ALA A 28 4.06 -1.10 -18.16
C ALA A 28 2.66 -1.68 -17.97
N CYS A 29 2.57 -2.91 -17.48
CA CYS A 29 1.31 -3.54 -17.18
C CYS A 29 0.91 -2.85 -15.89
N ASP A 30 0.32 -1.68 -16.08
CA ASP A 30 -0.07 -0.81 -14.99
C ASP A 30 -1.11 -1.59 -14.20
N THR A 31 -0.84 -1.79 -12.91
CA THR A 31 -1.92 -2.19 -12.02
C THR A 31 -2.83 -0.98 -11.88
N THR A 32 -4.05 -1.08 -12.41
CA THR A 32 -4.98 0.04 -12.46
C THR A 32 -6.23 -0.25 -11.68
N TRP A 33 -6.65 0.77 -10.95
CA TRP A 33 -7.96 0.84 -10.33
C TRP A 33 -8.32 2.31 -10.14
N GLY A 34 -9.50 2.71 -10.62
CA GLY A 34 -9.94 4.10 -10.61
C GLY A 34 -10.79 4.48 -9.40
N ILE A 35 -11.07 3.56 -8.48
CA ILE A 35 -12.13 3.70 -7.46
C ILE A 35 -13.51 3.70 -8.13
N ARG A 36 -13.94 4.84 -8.69
CA ARG A 36 -15.18 4.97 -9.48
C ARG A 36 -15.10 6.20 -10.37
N THR A 37 -15.34 6.04 -11.67
CA THR A 37 -15.18 7.11 -12.66
C THR A 37 -16.11 8.30 -12.41
N SER A 38 -17.36 8.05 -12.01
CA SER A 38 -18.30 9.12 -11.68
C SER A 38 -17.91 9.87 -10.41
N TYR A 39 -17.32 9.19 -9.42
CA TYR A 39 -16.78 9.82 -8.21
C TYR A 39 -15.60 10.74 -8.54
N ARG A 40 -14.59 10.26 -9.28
CA ARG A 40 -13.46 11.10 -9.70
C ARG A 40 -13.92 12.33 -10.51
N SER A 41 -14.87 12.12 -11.41
CA SER A 41 -15.44 13.20 -12.23
C SER A 41 -16.22 14.23 -11.41
N TYR A 42 -16.87 13.80 -10.34
CA TYR A 42 -17.56 14.67 -9.39
C TYR A 42 -16.57 15.52 -8.59
N VAL A 43 -15.58 14.88 -7.96
CA VAL A 43 -14.56 15.54 -7.12
C VAL A 43 -13.83 16.60 -7.93
N ALA A 44 -13.25 16.23 -9.08
CA ALA A 44 -12.51 17.16 -9.93
C ALA A 44 -13.42 18.08 -10.79
N GLY A 45 -14.74 17.87 -10.75
CA GLY A 45 -15.71 18.56 -11.58
C GLY A 45 -16.23 19.86 -10.97
N PHE A 46 -17.16 20.51 -11.68
CA PHE A 46 -17.73 21.80 -11.27
C PHE A 46 -18.54 21.76 -9.97
N ILE A 47 -19.05 20.59 -9.58
CA ILE A 47 -19.83 20.43 -8.34
C ILE A 47 -18.90 20.25 -7.15
N GLY A 48 -17.94 19.31 -7.21
CA GLY A 48 -16.99 19.09 -6.11
C GLY A 48 -15.96 20.21 -5.98
N GLN A 49 -15.57 20.83 -7.10
CA GLN A 49 -14.53 21.87 -7.19
C GLN A 49 -13.25 21.50 -6.43
N GLY A 50 -12.93 20.22 -6.48
CA GLY A 50 -11.98 19.57 -5.61
C GLY A 50 -10.66 19.22 -6.28
N GLU A 51 -9.87 18.45 -5.54
CA GLU A 51 -8.58 17.94 -5.98
C GLU A 51 -8.49 16.43 -5.77
N ILE A 52 -7.71 15.79 -6.65
CA ILE A 52 -7.34 14.38 -6.58
C ILE A 52 -5.82 14.32 -6.68
N ILE A 53 -5.17 13.81 -5.63
CA ILE A 53 -3.72 13.82 -5.49
C ILE A 53 -3.22 12.39 -5.25
N PRO A 54 -2.58 11.76 -6.25
CA PRO A 54 -1.82 10.53 -6.04
C PRO A 54 -0.61 10.79 -5.13
N VAL A 55 -0.38 9.88 -4.20
CA VAL A 55 0.73 9.92 -3.23
C VAL A 55 1.42 8.55 -3.15
N ASP A 56 2.62 8.52 -2.58
CA ASP A 56 3.37 7.29 -2.27
C ASP A 56 3.58 6.33 -3.45
N GLY A 57 3.79 6.91 -4.63
CA GLY A 57 4.09 6.17 -5.86
C GLY A 57 2.87 5.76 -6.68
N ALA A 58 1.66 6.12 -6.26
CA ALA A 58 0.50 6.06 -7.13
C ALA A 58 0.61 7.11 -8.25
N GLY A 59 0.10 6.76 -9.44
CA GLY A 59 -0.05 7.69 -10.56
C GLY A 59 -1.53 7.88 -10.92
N TRP A 60 -1.81 8.84 -11.80
CA TRP A 60 -3.15 9.07 -12.33
C TRP A 60 -3.08 9.20 -13.84
N GLN A 61 -3.66 8.23 -14.55
CA GLN A 61 -3.59 8.18 -16.00
C GLN A 61 -4.42 9.30 -16.62
N ASP A 62 -3.96 9.81 -17.76
CA ASP A 62 -4.77 10.71 -18.56
C ASP A 62 -6.02 10.00 -19.09
N GLY A 63 -7.08 10.78 -19.31
CA GLY A 63 -8.35 10.28 -19.82
C GLY A 63 -9.33 11.42 -20.08
N PRO A 64 -10.53 11.12 -20.58
CA PRO A 64 -11.52 12.13 -20.87
C PRO A 64 -12.10 12.75 -19.59
N GLY A 65 -12.50 14.03 -19.69
CA GLY A 65 -13.20 14.73 -18.61
C GLY A 65 -12.35 15.06 -17.40
N ALA A 66 -12.99 15.60 -16.36
CA ALA A 66 -12.31 16.02 -15.14
C ALA A 66 -11.78 14.83 -14.32
N GLY A 67 -12.43 13.67 -14.38
CA GLY A 67 -12.03 12.47 -13.65
C GLY A 67 -10.85 11.69 -14.26
N LYS A 68 -10.40 12.06 -15.47
CA LYS A 68 -9.35 11.39 -16.25
C LYS A 68 -9.47 9.85 -16.25
N GLY A 69 -8.35 9.15 -16.48
CA GLY A 69 -8.25 7.70 -16.43
C GLY A 69 -8.18 7.15 -14.99
N PRO A 70 -8.00 5.83 -14.86
CA PRO A 70 -7.80 5.18 -13.56
C PRO A 70 -6.46 5.57 -12.92
N PHE A 71 -6.29 5.25 -11.64
CA PHE A 71 -5.00 5.39 -10.98
C PHE A 71 -4.09 4.22 -11.33
N THR A 72 -2.79 4.46 -11.35
CA THR A 72 -1.78 3.40 -11.39
C THR A 72 -1.28 3.14 -9.98
N TRP A 73 -1.16 1.87 -9.64
CA TRP A 73 -0.69 1.37 -8.37
C TRP A 73 0.55 0.51 -8.59
N THR A 74 1.41 0.43 -7.58
CA THR A 74 2.56 -0.48 -7.63
C THR A 74 2.21 -1.77 -6.91
N VAL A 75 2.38 -2.92 -7.57
CA VAL A 75 2.38 -4.22 -6.88
C VAL A 75 3.58 -4.27 -5.95
N ASP A 76 3.31 -4.43 -4.66
CA ASP A 76 4.33 -4.59 -3.65
C ASP A 76 4.72 -6.08 -3.49
N SER A 77 3.73 -6.93 -3.24
CA SER A 77 3.92 -8.36 -3.10
C SER A 77 2.65 -9.14 -3.46
N ALA A 78 2.80 -10.44 -3.75
CA ALA A 78 1.66 -11.31 -4.08
C ALA A 78 1.99 -12.77 -3.79
N SER A 79 0.96 -13.54 -3.44
CA SER A 79 1.05 -15.00 -3.27
C SER A 79 -0.20 -15.67 -3.83
N ILE A 80 -0.02 -16.82 -4.47
CA ILE A 80 -1.09 -17.64 -5.03
C ILE A 80 -0.82 -19.09 -4.63
N ASP A 81 -1.82 -19.76 -4.08
CA ASP A 81 -1.91 -21.20 -3.99
C ASP A 81 -2.84 -21.68 -5.11
N GLU A 82 -2.27 -22.06 -6.25
CA GLU A 82 -3.03 -22.53 -7.42
C GLU A 82 -3.85 -23.78 -7.11
N ALA A 83 -3.40 -24.63 -6.17
CA ALA A 83 -4.10 -25.86 -5.82
C ALA A 83 -5.35 -25.58 -4.98
N ALA A 84 -5.28 -24.60 -4.09
CA ALA A 84 -6.42 -24.13 -3.30
C ALA A 84 -7.29 -23.11 -4.05
N GLY A 85 -6.76 -22.47 -5.11
CA GLY A 85 -7.42 -21.35 -5.78
C GLY A 85 -7.47 -20.08 -4.94
N THR A 86 -6.58 -19.95 -3.95
CA THR A 86 -6.58 -18.82 -3.00
C THR A 86 -5.31 -18.01 -3.15
N GLY A 87 -5.34 -16.74 -2.74
CA GLY A 87 -4.15 -15.90 -2.80
C GLY A 87 -4.39 -14.47 -2.35
N TRP A 88 -3.40 -13.62 -2.54
CA TRP A 88 -3.53 -12.19 -2.31
C TRP A 88 -2.52 -11.40 -3.15
N VAL A 89 -2.84 -10.14 -3.42
CA VAL A 89 -1.98 -9.16 -4.10
C VAL A 89 -2.01 -7.87 -3.29
N GLN A 90 -0.87 -7.48 -2.73
CA GLN A 90 -0.69 -6.22 -2.02
C GLN A 90 -0.21 -5.15 -2.99
N LEU A 91 -0.93 -4.03 -3.01
CA LEU A 91 -0.56 -2.82 -3.74
C LEU A 91 -0.11 -1.75 -2.75
N ARG A 92 0.80 -0.88 -3.20
CA ARG A 92 1.23 0.31 -2.44
C ARG A 92 0.88 1.60 -3.19
N GLY A 93 0.81 2.68 -2.42
CA GLY A 93 0.46 4.00 -2.89
C GLY A 93 -0.82 4.50 -2.22
N GLY A 94 -1.19 5.74 -2.53
CA GLY A 94 -2.44 6.30 -2.07
C GLY A 94 -3.01 7.36 -2.99
N VAL A 95 -4.27 7.67 -2.79
CA VAL A 95 -4.97 8.75 -3.49
C VAL A 95 -5.75 9.55 -2.46
N ILE A 96 -5.45 10.85 -2.37
CA ILE A 96 -6.20 11.82 -1.59
C ILE A 96 -7.26 12.43 -2.51
N THR A 97 -8.50 12.50 -2.05
CA THR A 97 -9.62 13.11 -2.75
C THR A 97 -10.29 14.13 -1.84
N ARG A 98 -10.41 15.36 -2.30
CA ARG A 98 -10.97 16.48 -1.53
C ARG A 98 -11.95 17.28 -2.36
N ALA A 99 -13.07 17.69 -1.79
CA ALA A 99 -14.09 18.51 -2.44
C ALA A 99 -14.89 19.31 -1.40
N HIS A 100 -15.62 20.34 -1.86
CA HIS A 100 -16.41 21.24 -1.00
C HIS A 100 -15.57 21.93 0.09
N GLN A 101 -14.60 22.74 -0.34
CA GLN A 101 -13.89 23.61 0.59
C GLN A 101 -14.81 24.72 1.08
N ASN A 102 -14.95 24.87 2.40
CA ASN A 102 -15.71 25.97 2.99
C ASN A 102 -14.90 27.28 3.03
N ASP A 103 -15.53 28.37 3.49
CA ASP A 103 -14.91 29.70 3.56
C ASP A 103 -13.67 29.77 4.49
N ASP A 104 -13.58 28.84 5.45
CA ASP A 104 -12.43 28.71 6.36
C ASP A 104 -11.30 27.83 5.79
N GLY A 105 -11.45 27.32 4.57
CA GLY A 105 -10.44 26.50 3.89
C GLY A 105 -10.49 25.01 4.24
N VAL A 106 -11.50 24.56 4.98
CA VAL A 106 -11.68 23.15 5.38
C VAL A 106 -12.39 22.38 4.28
N TRP A 107 -11.84 21.24 3.89
CA TRP A 107 -12.48 20.30 2.95
C TRP A 107 -13.52 19.44 3.68
N LEU A 108 -14.79 19.58 3.28
CA LEU A 108 -15.89 18.81 3.87
C LEU A 108 -15.95 17.37 3.33
N LEU A 109 -15.59 17.17 2.06
CA LEU A 109 -15.20 15.85 1.56
C LEU A 109 -13.67 15.80 1.60
N ASP A 110 -13.11 14.92 2.41
CA ASP A 110 -11.67 14.66 2.49
C ASP A 110 -11.47 13.17 2.77
N THR A 111 -11.15 12.40 1.73
CA THR A 111 -11.00 10.94 1.78
C THR A 111 -9.70 10.52 1.14
N THR A 112 -8.94 9.72 1.87
CA THR A 112 -7.69 9.13 1.42
C THR A 112 -7.84 7.61 1.34
N PHE A 113 -7.50 7.04 0.18
CA PHE A 113 -7.48 5.60 -0.08
C PHE A 113 -6.03 5.14 -0.17
N ARG A 114 -5.62 4.15 0.60
CA ARG A 114 -4.23 3.67 0.69
C ARG A 114 -4.12 2.15 0.66
N ASN A 115 -2.96 1.67 0.22
CA ASN A 115 -2.50 0.29 0.32
C ASN A 115 -3.53 -0.80 -0.07
N PRO A 116 -4.16 -0.74 -1.27
CA PRO A 116 -5.17 -1.73 -1.62
C PRO A 116 -4.62 -3.16 -1.58
N ARG A 117 -5.37 -4.10 -1.00
CA ARG A 117 -5.02 -5.53 -0.96
C ARG A 117 -6.15 -6.36 -1.53
N LEU A 118 -5.90 -7.04 -2.63
CA LEU A 118 -6.83 -8.06 -3.13
C LEU A 118 -6.58 -9.35 -2.36
N GLU A 119 -7.60 -9.92 -1.73
CA GLU A 119 -7.65 -11.32 -1.29
C GLU A 119 -8.46 -12.12 -2.30
N ILE A 120 -7.94 -13.28 -2.70
CA ILE A 120 -8.49 -14.17 -3.73
C ILE A 120 -8.99 -15.45 -3.07
N ASP A 121 -10.22 -15.82 -3.37
CA ASP A 121 -10.86 -17.07 -2.97
C ASP A 121 -11.68 -17.63 -4.14
N GLY A 122 -11.04 -18.49 -4.93
CA GLY A 122 -11.58 -19.07 -6.15
C GLY A 122 -11.97 -18.02 -7.18
N ASP A 123 -13.22 -18.07 -7.61
CA ASP A 123 -13.80 -17.17 -8.60
C ASP A 123 -14.22 -15.80 -8.02
N THR A 124 -13.88 -15.54 -6.75
CA THR A 124 -14.23 -14.31 -6.05
C THR A 124 -13.01 -13.70 -5.35
N GLY A 125 -13.04 -12.39 -5.13
CA GLY A 125 -12.05 -11.72 -4.30
C GLY A 125 -12.66 -10.60 -3.46
N THR A 126 -11.91 -10.15 -2.46
CA THR A 126 -12.22 -8.95 -1.68
C THR A 126 -11.06 -7.97 -1.79
N LEU A 127 -11.33 -6.74 -2.22
CA LEU A 127 -10.37 -5.66 -2.21
C LEU A 127 -10.50 -4.89 -0.89
N TYR A 128 -9.47 -4.99 -0.05
CA TYR A 128 -9.33 -4.22 1.17
C TYR A 128 -8.58 -2.92 0.92
N VAL A 129 -8.94 -1.85 1.64
CA VAL A 129 -8.31 -0.53 1.50
C VAL A 129 -8.16 0.12 2.87
N ASP A 130 -7.05 0.81 3.09
CA ASP A 130 -6.90 1.71 4.24
C ASP A 130 -7.56 3.06 3.92
N LEU A 131 -8.53 3.44 4.74
CA LEU A 131 -9.32 4.66 4.57
C LEU A 131 -8.98 5.64 5.69
N ASN A 132 -8.80 6.92 5.31
CA ASN A 132 -8.89 8.02 6.25
C ASN A 132 -9.80 9.10 5.65
N PHE A 133 -10.96 9.32 6.25
CA PHE A 133 -12.07 10.04 5.65
C PHE A 133 -12.78 10.96 6.64
N ARG A 134 -13.41 12.03 6.14
CA ARG A 134 -14.36 12.83 6.92
C ARG A 134 -15.78 12.26 6.75
N PRO A 135 -16.49 11.90 7.84
CA PRO A 135 -17.89 11.47 7.74
C PRO A 135 -18.77 12.53 7.10
N PHE A 136 -19.75 12.09 6.32
CA PHE A 136 -20.74 13.01 5.75
C PHE A 136 -21.85 13.28 6.78
N GLU A 137 -21.94 14.51 7.27
CA GLU A 137 -23.01 14.96 8.19
C GLU A 137 -23.89 16.07 7.56
N GLY A 138 -23.94 16.12 6.23
CA GLY A 138 -24.64 17.14 5.44
C GLY A 138 -23.72 18.07 4.67
N THR A 139 -24.30 19.01 3.93
CA THR A 139 -23.55 19.93 3.05
C THR A 139 -22.95 21.15 3.77
N ASP A 140 -23.36 21.38 5.02
CA ASP A 140 -22.90 22.49 5.87
C ASP A 140 -23.01 22.07 7.35
N PRO A 141 -22.22 21.08 7.79
CA PRO A 141 -22.34 20.53 9.15
C PRO A 141 -21.73 21.49 10.18
N GLU A 142 -22.42 21.63 11.32
CA GLU A 142 -21.91 22.38 12.48
C GLU A 142 -22.16 21.54 13.77
N PRO A 143 -21.10 21.06 14.44
CA PRO A 143 -19.69 21.22 14.09
C PRO A 143 -19.27 20.39 12.86
N ILE A 144 -18.15 20.75 12.23
CA ILE A 144 -17.53 19.92 11.18
C ILE A 144 -17.06 18.60 11.83
N PRO A 145 -17.47 17.43 11.33
CA PRO A 145 -17.10 16.15 11.92
C PRO A 145 -15.59 15.90 11.79
N ASN A 146 -14.96 15.34 12.82
CA ASN A 146 -13.56 14.94 12.78
C ASN A 146 -13.34 13.82 11.75
N ARG A 147 -12.13 13.75 11.18
CA ARG A 147 -11.75 12.63 10.32
C ARG A 147 -11.69 11.34 11.13
N GLN A 148 -11.95 10.23 10.45
CA GLN A 148 -11.91 8.87 10.97
C GLN A 148 -10.99 8.02 10.08
N ALA A 149 -10.33 7.04 10.68
CA ALA A 149 -9.49 6.08 9.96
C ALA A 149 -9.98 4.66 10.20
N VAL A 150 -10.04 3.86 9.12
CA VAL A 150 -10.34 2.43 9.16
C VAL A 150 -9.35 1.71 8.26
N LEU A 151 -8.74 0.67 8.80
CA LEU A 151 -7.66 -0.06 8.15
C LEU A 151 -8.15 -1.43 7.71
N ASN A 152 -7.67 -1.89 6.55
CA ASN A 152 -8.22 -3.06 5.89
C ASN A 152 -9.76 -3.03 5.83
N ALA A 153 -10.36 -1.91 5.41
CA ALA A 153 -11.81 -1.86 5.17
C ALA A 153 -12.14 -2.75 3.95
N PRO A 154 -13.09 -3.71 4.04
CA PRO A 154 -13.49 -4.53 2.90
C PRO A 154 -14.25 -3.64 1.91
N PHE A 155 -13.55 -3.08 0.92
CA PHE A 155 -14.09 -2.01 0.09
C PHE A 155 -14.96 -2.55 -1.05
N ALA A 156 -14.52 -3.63 -1.70
CA ALA A 156 -15.21 -4.18 -2.86
C ALA A 156 -15.13 -5.70 -2.94
N THR A 157 -16.18 -6.33 -3.44
CA THR A 157 -16.13 -7.67 -4.00
C THR A 157 -15.61 -7.60 -5.43
N VAL A 158 -14.69 -8.50 -5.79
CA VAL A 158 -14.08 -8.60 -7.12
C VAL A 158 -14.55 -9.90 -7.78
N ASP A 159 -15.11 -9.79 -8.98
CA ASP A 159 -15.50 -10.96 -9.77
C ASP A 159 -14.28 -11.49 -10.54
N LEU A 160 -13.83 -12.68 -10.15
CA LEU A 160 -12.69 -13.38 -10.75
C LEU A 160 -13.12 -14.57 -11.62
N SER A 161 -14.42 -14.81 -11.79
CA SER A 161 -14.94 -15.97 -12.54
C SER A 161 -14.54 -16.01 -14.02
N GLY A 162 -14.22 -14.86 -14.58
CA GLY A 162 -13.69 -14.72 -15.95
C GLY A 162 -12.17 -14.66 -16.05
N GLN A 163 -11.45 -14.73 -14.93
CA GLN A 163 -10.00 -14.54 -14.86
C GLN A 163 -9.27 -15.88 -14.91
N ASP A 164 -8.13 -15.92 -15.60
CA ASP A 164 -7.22 -17.07 -15.58
C ASP A 164 -6.18 -16.87 -14.48
N LEU A 165 -6.39 -17.53 -13.34
CA LEU A 165 -5.50 -17.46 -12.19
C LEU A 165 -4.32 -18.45 -12.28
N THR A 166 -3.84 -18.72 -13.50
CA THR A 166 -2.63 -19.51 -13.73
C THR A 166 -1.48 -18.64 -14.23
N ALA A 167 -0.26 -18.97 -13.82
CA ALA A 167 0.91 -18.26 -14.32
C ALA A 167 1.18 -18.61 -15.79
N ASN A 168 1.50 -17.61 -16.61
CA ASN A 168 2.03 -17.83 -17.96
C ASN A 168 3.44 -18.46 -17.92
N ASP A 169 3.99 -18.80 -19.09
CA ASP A 169 5.33 -19.42 -19.24
C ASP A 169 6.49 -18.60 -18.60
N GLN A 170 6.25 -17.31 -18.29
CA GLN A 170 7.21 -16.40 -17.67
C GLN A 170 6.96 -16.19 -16.16
N GLY A 171 5.98 -16.89 -15.59
CA GLY A 171 5.62 -16.84 -14.18
C GLY A 171 4.74 -15.63 -13.80
N TRP A 172 4.08 -14.99 -14.76
CA TRP A 172 3.18 -13.86 -14.51
C TRP A 172 1.72 -14.31 -14.48
N TYR A 173 0.98 -13.79 -13.51
CA TYR A 173 -0.47 -13.85 -13.40
C TYR A 173 -1.04 -12.54 -13.93
N SER A 174 -2.24 -12.60 -14.50
CA SER A 174 -2.97 -11.42 -14.99
C SER A 174 -4.40 -11.46 -14.47
N ILE A 175 -4.86 -10.32 -13.98
CA ILE A 175 -6.27 -10.02 -13.75
C ILE A 175 -6.57 -8.82 -14.64
N GLU A 176 -7.51 -8.97 -15.55
CA GLU A 176 -7.83 -7.94 -16.55
C GLU A 176 -9.28 -7.50 -16.41
N ASP A 177 -9.44 -6.20 -16.13
CA ASP A 177 -10.72 -5.50 -15.99
C ASP A 177 -11.74 -6.28 -15.14
N ALA A 178 -11.28 -6.85 -14.02
CA ALA A 178 -12.14 -7.61 -13.11
C ALA A 178 -13.24 -6.70 -12.54
N PRO A 179 -14.52 -7.02 -12.77
CA PRO A 179 -15.63 -6.23 -12.25
C PRO A 179 -15.61 -6.13 -10.73
N MET A 180 -16.01 -4.98 -10.20
CA MET A 180 -16.06 -4.74 -8.77
C MET A 180 -17.36 -4.08 -8.34
N VAL A 181 -17.83 -4.47 -7.16
CA VAL A 181 -19.02 -3.93 -6.52
C VAL A 181 -18.68 -3.56 -5.09
N GLY A 182 -19.09 -2.38 -4.64
CA GLY A 182 -18.85 -1.92 -3.27
C GLY A 182 -19.54 -2.82 -2.24
N ILE A 183 -18.88 -3.03 -1.10
CA ILE A 183 -19.42 -3.82 0.01
C ILE A 183 -20.22 -2.91 0.95
N ASP A 184 -21.46 -3.29 1.24
CA ASP A 184 -22.44 -2.53 2.05
C ASP A 184 -21.83 -1.90 3.31
N GLU A 185 -21.13 -2.69 4.14
CA GLU A 185 -20.53 -2.22 5.40
C GLU A 185 -19.60 -1.01 5.19
N THR A 186 -18.73 -1.08 4.17
CA THR A 186 -17.81 0.02 3.88
C THR A 186 -18.53 1.18 3.19
N MET A 187 -19.50 0.90 2.32
CA MET A 187 -20.28 1.95 1.66
C MET A 187 -21.09 2.77 2.66
N GLU A 188 -21.75 2.12 3.64
CA GLU A 188 -22.44 2.78 4.76
C GLU A 188 -21.47 3.60 5.62
N LEU A 189 -20.30 3.04 5.95
CA LEU A 189 -19.27 3.69 6.75
C LEU A 189 -18.84 5.05 6.17
N ILE A 190 -18.67 5.13 4.85
CA ILE A 190 -18.27 6.36 4.16
C ILE A 190 -19.46 7.11 3.53
N SER A 191 -20.69 6.72 3.89
CA SER A 191 -21.96 7.26 3.40
C SER A 191 -22.15 7.19 1.88
N TRP A 192 -21.41 6.33 1.18
CA TRP A 192 -21.56 6.13 -0.26
C TRP A 192 -22.86 5.43 -0.64
N ASP A 193 -23.46 4.69 0.30
CA ASP A 193 -24.78 4.08 0.15
C ASP A 193 -25.88 5.12 -0.10
N ASP A 194 -25.82 6.27 0.58
CA ASP A 194 -26.75 7.39 0.38
C ASP A 194 -26.64 8.01 -1.04
N PHE A 195 -25.46 7.92 -1.67
CA PHE A 195 -25.20 8.52 -2.98
C PHE A 195 -25.28 7.54 -4.16
N TYR A 196 -24.96 6.28 -3.92
CA TYR A 196 -24.79 5.27 -4.97
C TYR A 196 -25.59 3.99 -4.74
N GLY A 197 -26.26 3.82 -3.60
CA GLY A 197 -26.90 2.57 -3.18
C GLY A 197 -25.92 1.62 -2.49
N SER A 198 -26.43 0.53 -1.94
CA SER A 198 -25.67 -0.38 -1.05
C SER A 198 -24.51 -1.10 -1.76
N GLU A 199 -24.73 -1.52 -3.01
CA GLU A 199 -23.76 -2.27 -3.82
C GLU A 199 -23.42 -1.52 -5.12
N PRO A 200 -22.71 -0.39 -5.05
CA PRO A 200 -22.45 0.42 -6.23
C PRO A 200 -21.40 -0.25 -7.12
N GLU A 201 -21.63 -0.25 -8.43
CA GLU A 201 -20.60 -0.67 -9.39
C GLU A 201 -19.35 0.22 -9.25
N LEU A 202 -18.17 -0.37 -9.23
CA LEU A 202 -16.90 0.34 -9.13
C LEU A 202 -16.14 0.25 -10.45
N ASP A 203 -15.10 1.06 -10.58
CA ASP A 203 -14.17 0.86 -11.70
C ASP A 203 -13.48 -0.49 -11.54
N PRO A 204 -13.24 -1.23 -12.63
CA PRO A 204 -12.65 -2.56 -12.55
C PRO A 204 -11.20 -2.53 -12.09
N LEU A 205 -10.72 -3.68 -11.61
CA LEU A 205 -9.32 -3.89 -11.23
C LEU A 205 -8.58 -4.61 -12.36
N SER A 206 -7.47 -4.03 -12.80
CA SER A 206 -6.49 -4.71 -13.65
C SER A 206 -5.18 -4.80 -12.89
N THR A 207 -4.55 -5.98 -12.84
CA THR A 207 -3.21 -6.15 -12.27
C THR A 207 -2.45 -7.26 -12.97
N MET A 208 -1.13 -7.09 -13.08
CA MET A 208 -0.24 -8.13 -13.53
C MET A 208 0.88 -8.28 -12.49
N PHE A 209 1.06 -9.49 -11.98
CA PHE A 209 1.96 -9.74 -10.86
C PHE A 209 2.66 -11.07 -11.01
N LYS A 210 3.83 -11.20 -10.39
CA LYS A 210 4.42 -12.51 -10.14
C LYS A 210 4.03 -12.92 -8.73
N ALA A 211 3.37 -14.06 -8.60
CA ALA A 211 3.28 -14.71 -7.31
C ALA A 211 4.67 -15.26 -7.01
N ASN A 212 5.38 -14.62 -6.09
CA ASN A 212 6.69 -15.10 -5.65
C ASN A 212 6.53 -16.18 -4.55
N GLY A 213 5.31 -16.71 -4.37
CA GLY A 213 4.91 -17.48 -3.19
C GLY A 213 5.07 -16.65 -1.91
N PRO A 214 5.05 -17.28 -0.72
CA PRO A 214 5.60 -16.68 0.48
C PRO A 214 7.14 -16.62 0.40
N GLY A 215 7.66 -16.01 -0.67
CA GLY A 215 9.08 -15.77 -0.87
C GLY A 215 9.44 -14.41 -0.31
N LEU A 216 10.56 -14.36 0.39
CA LEU A 216 11.10 -13.09 0.89
C LEU A 216 11.35 -12.14 -0.27
N LEU A 217 10.80 -10.92 -0.16
CA LEU A 217 11.24 -9.83 -1.01
C LEU A 217 12.76 -9.63 -0.85
N PRO A 218 13.48 -9.24 -1.91
CA PRO A 218 14.94 -9.08 -1.84
C PRO A 218 15.38 -7.87 -0.99
N TRP A 219 14.43 -7.13 -0.42
CA TRP A 219 14.61 -6.00 0.48
C TRP A 219 13.45 -5.96 1.46
N ALA A 220 13.69 -5.43 2.67
CA ALA A 220 12.65 -5.21 3.66
C ALA A 220 12.02 -3.81 3.52
N GLY A 221 10.72 -3.71 3.78
CA GLY A 221 10.01 -2.43 3.76
C GLY A 221 8.97 -2.34 4.88
N LEU A 222 8.54 -1.11 5.14
CA LEU A 222 7.63 -0.76 6.21
C LEU A 222 6.54 0.16 5.65
N THR A 223 5.29 -0.09 6.03
CA THR A 223 4.16 0.78 5.74
C THR A 223 3.37 1.01 7.02
N VAL A 224 2.93 2.24 7.23
CA VAL A 224 2.16 2.65 8.40
C VAL A 224 0.84 3.23 7.90
N SER A 225 -0.24 2.86 8.58
CA SER A 225 -1.60 3.23 8.22
C SER A 225 -1.87 4.73 8.14
N ASP A 226 -1.24 5.50 9.04
CA ASP A 226 -1.28 6.95 9.03
C ASP A 226 0.03 7.50 9.60
N THR A 227 0.44 8.64 9.07
CA THR A 227 1.73 9.27 9.38
C THR A 227 1.60 10.75 9.68
N GLU A 228 0.39 11.32 9.61
CA GLU A 228 0.21 12.76 9.76
C GLU A 228 -0.82 13.08 10.84
N ASP A 229 -0.57 14.18 11.58
CA ASP A 229 -1.51 14.76 12.55
C ASP A 229 -1.99 13.78 13.64
N LEU A 230 -1.13 12.81 13.97
CA LEU A 230 -1.48 11.75 14.92
C LEU A 230 -1.62 12.31 16.34
N GLN A 231 -2.64 11.83 17.04
CA GLN A 231 -2.94 12.22 18.41
C GLN A 231 -2.48 11.14 19.39
N PRO A 232 -2.04 11.51 20.62
CA PRO A 232 -1.78 10.53 21.66
C PRO A 232 -3.02 9.67 21.95
N GLY A 233 -2.86 8.35 21.86
CA GLY A 233 -3.93 7.36 22.00
C GLY A 233 -4.40 6.76 20.68
N ASP A 234 -4.07 7.35 19.53
CA ASP A 234 -4.39 6.78 18.22
C ASP A 234 -3.75 5.40 18.05
N GLN A 235 -4.46 4.51 17.36
CA GLN A 235 -3.93 3.22 16.95
C GLN A 235 -3.51 3.28 15.49
N ILE A 236 -2.25 2.94 15.24
CA ILE A 236 -1.71 2.79 13.89
C ILE A 236 -1.35 1.33 13.64
N THR A 237 -1.69 0.82 12.45
CA THR A 237 -1.23 -0.48 11.99
C THR A 237 0.04 -0.31 11.17
N VAL A 238 0.97 -1.22 11.40
CA VAL A 238 2.27 -1.27 10.77
C VAL A 238 2.38 -2.61 10.05
N TRP A 239 2.62 -2.54 8.76
CA TRP A 239 2.93 -3.70 7.94
C TRP A 239 4.41 -3.71 7.61
N GLY A 240 5.06 -4.83 7.92
CA GLY A 240 6.41 -5.11 7.46
C GLY A 240 6.38 -6.21 6.42
N TYR A 241 7.31 -6.14 5.46
CA TYR A 241 7.48 -7.12 4.41
C TYR A 241 8.96 -7.29 4.07
N GLY A 242 9.36 -8.45 3.54
CA GLY A 242 10.77 -8.79 3.27
C GLY A 242 11.62 -9.01 4.52
N PHE A 243 10.98 -9.18 5.69
CA PHE A 243 11.67 -9.50 6.94
C PHE A 243 12.01 -10.98 7.00
N ASP A 244 13.19 -11.36 6.51
CA ASP A 244 13.68 -12.76 6.59
C ASP A 244 13.58 -13.31 8.02
N PRO A 245 12.73 -14.34 8.28
CA PRO A 245 12.55 -14.94 9.58
C PRO A 245 13.83 -15.51 10.18
N THR A 246 14.84 -15.77 9.35
CA THR A 246 16.12 -16.37 9.75
C THR A 246 17.28 -15.38 9.84
N ALA A 247 17.10 -14.14 9.35
CA ALA A 247 18.21 -13.18 9.22
C ALA A 247 18.79 -12.70 10.55
N HIS A 248 18.03 -12.78 11.65
CA HIS A 248 18.44 -12.21 12.93
C HIS A 248 18.79 -13.28 13.96
N THR A 249 20.04 -13.73 14.01
CA THR A 249 20.47 -14.62 15.11
C THR A 249 20.63 -13.82 16.41
N GLY A 250 19.77 -14.07 17.39
CA GLY A 250 19.79 -13.36 18.67
C GLY A 250 21.07 -13.62 19.45
N THR A 251 21.55 -12.60 20.17
CA THR A 251 22.77 -12.67 20.99
C THR A 251 22.49 -12.63 22.49
N ARG A 252 21.22 -12.43 22.86
CA ARG A 252 20.77 -12.24 24.25
C ARG A 252 19.58 -13.16 24.57
N PRO A 253 19.31 -13.47 25.86
CA PRO A 253 18.06 -14.10 26.25
C PRO A 253 16.83 -13.23 25.88
N PRO A 254 15.66 -13.83 25.60
CA PRO A 254 15.39 -15.28 25.64
C PRO A 254 15.81 -16.07 24.39
N LEU A 255 16.11 -15.40 23.26
CA LEU A 255 16.37 -16.04 21.96
C LEU A 255 17.86 -16.04 21.60
N GLY A 256 18.73 -16.37 22.56
CA GLY A 256 20.17 -16.43 22.31
C GLY A 256 20.51 -17.62 21.43
N GLY A 257 21.06 -17.37 20.24
CA GLY A 257 21.37 -18.40 19.24
C GLY A 257 20.20 -18.77 18.33
N GLU A 258 19.00 -18.28 18.61
CA GLU A 258 17.79 -18.53 17.82
C GLU A 258 17.48 -17.35 16.89
N PRO A 259 16.68 -17.56 15.83
CA PRO A 259 16.11 -16.46 15.08
C PRO A 259 15.30 -15.53 15.99
N SER A 260 15.58 -14.23 15.95
CA SER A 260 15.11 -13.28 16.94
C SER A 260 14.18 -12.23 16.37
N GLY A 261 13.87 -12.29 15.07
CA GLY A 261 12.95 -11.36 14.43
C GLY A 261 13.32 -9.89 14.64
N ALA A 262 12.34 -8.99 14.56
CA ALA A 262 12.57 -7.55 14.63
C ALA A 262 11.68 -6.90 15.70
N TYR A 263 12.19 -5.86 16.35
CA TYR A 263 11.34 -4.94 17.09
C TYR A 263 10.62 -4.01 16.12
N VAL A 264 9.36 -3.72 16.41
CA VAL A 264 8.53 -2.75 15.68
C VAL A 264 8.05 -1.74 16.71
N ILE A 265 8.49 -0.49 16.59
CA ILE A 265 8.42 0.48 17.68
C ILE A 265 7.83 1.78 17.19
N PHE A 266 6.88 2.31 17.95
CA PHE A 266 6.52 3.71 17.90
C PHE A 266 7.32 4.44 18.98
N GLY A 267 7.97 5.54 18.60
CA GLY A 267 8.77 6.30 19.54
C GLY A 267 9.42 7.52 18.94
N ARG A 268 10.34 8.11 19.71
CA ARG A 268 11.13 9.27 19.31
C ARG A 268 12.61 8.95 19.23
N PHE A 269 13.24 9.23 18.10
CA PHE A 269 14.60 8.82 17.81
C PHE A 269 15.41 9.99 17.28
N ALA A 270 16.70 10.06 17.62
CA ALA A 270 17.61 11.04 17.04
C ALA A 270 17.58 10.99 15.50
N ASP A 271 17.80 12.13 14.85
CA ASP A 271 17.70 12.30 13.38
C ASP A 271 18.46 11.24 12.59
N VAL A 272 19.61 10.83 13.12
CA VAL A 272 20.38 9.67 12.64
C VAL A 272 20.51 8.68 13.79
N TRP A 273 19.59 7.73 13.86
CA TRP A 273 19.66 6.63 14.81
C TRP A 273 19.77 5.29 14.07
N ARG A 274 20.92 4.62 14.21
CA ARG A 274 21.26 3.35 13.56
C ARG A 274 21.93 2.39 14.54
N PRO A 275 21.22 1.41 15.10
CA PRO A 275 21.80 0.49 16.07
C PRO A 275 22.92 -0.37 15.45
N SER A 276 22.88 -0.67 14.15
CA SER A 276 23.97 -1.32 13.42
C SER A 276 25.27 -0.52 13.44
N GLU A 277 25.16 0.81 13.49
CA GLU A 277 26.30 1.73 13.62
C GLU A 277 26.57 2.12 15.08
N SER A 278 26.11 1.28 16.03
CA SER A 278 26.30 1.44 17.48
C SER A 278 25.62 2.69 18.07
N ALA A 279 24.54 3.18 17.47
CA ALA A 279 23.75 4.26 18.07
C ALA A 279 23.21 3.86 19.45
N PRO A 280 23.41 4.68 20.50
CA PRO A 280 23.09 4.29 21.86
C PRO A 280 21.58 4.29 22.12
N SER A 281 21.14 3.52 23.12
CA SER A 281 19.73 3.55 23.55
C SER A 281 19.32 4.85 24.21
N SER A 282 20.27 5.63 24.75
CA SER A 282 19.99 6.97 25.28
C SER A 282 19.62 7.99 24.20
N ALA A 283 19.83 7.67 22.92
CA ALA A 283 19.45 8.51 21.77
C ALA A 283 18.09 8.11 21.16
N ARG A 284 17.30 7.29 21.88
CA ARG A 284 15.93 6.95 21.50
C ARG A 284 15.02 6.87 22.72
N ARG A 285 13.73 7.03 22.48
CA ARG A 285 12.66 6.79 23.43
C ARG A 285 11.62 5.87 22.81
N VAL A 286 11.51 4.66 23.36
CA VAL A 286 10.45 3.70 23.02
C VAL A 286 9.19 4.11 23.77
N ILE A 287 8.07 4.25 23.05
CA ILE A 287 6.76 4.63 23.60
C ILE A 287 5.83 3.42 23.58
N ASP A 288 5.65 2.78 22.41
CA ASP A 288 4.97 1.49 22.28
C ASP A 288 5.80 0.55 21.39
N GLN A 289 5.71 -0.76 21.64
CA GLN A 289 6.55 -1.76 21.00
C GLN A 289 5.80 -3.07 20.78
N ARG A 290 6.01 -3.67 19.61
CA ARG A 290 5.80 -5.10 19.35
C ARG A 290 7.12 -5.78 19.01
N TRP A 291 7.17 -7.09 19.25
CA TRP A 291 8.25 -7.95 18.80
C TRP A 291 7.71 -8.86 17.70
N ALA A 292 8.07 -8.58 16.45
CA ALA A 292 7.77 -9.43 15.32
C ALA A 292 8.73 -10.62 15.33
N LEU A 293 8.20 -11.82 15.51
CA LEU A 293 8.95 -13.05 15.74
C LEU A 293 8.65 -14.09 14.66
N PRO A 294 9.66 -14.81 14.17
CA PRO A 294 9.45 -16.05 13.41
C PRO A 294 8.56 -17.01 14.20
N ALA A 295 7.67 -17.73 13.53
CA ALA A 295 6.74 -18.65 14.19
C ALA A 295 7.44 -19.66 15.11
N SER A 296 8.59 -20.20 14.68
CA SER A 296 9.43 -21.12 15.46
C SER A 296 9.90 -20.51 16.78
N SER A 297 10.28 -19.24 16.76
CA SER A 297 10.85 -18.54 17.91
C SER A 297 9.75 -18.00 18.81
N ARG A 298 8.61 -17.58 18.24
CA ARG A 298 7.42 -17.23 19.01
C ARG A 298 6.93 -18.42 19.85
N ALA A 299 6.95 -19.63 19.30
CA ALA A 299 6.57 -20.84 20.05
C ALA A 299 7.46 -21.09 21.29
N LEU A 300 8.70 -20.58 21.32
CA LEU A 300 9.60 -20.69 22.46
C LEU A 300 9.26 -19.68 23.58
N VAL A 301 8.86 -18.46 23.20
CA VAL A 301 8.70 -17.33 24.14
C VAL A 301 7.25 -16.99 24.48
N ASP A 302 6.30 -17.46 23.68
CA ASP A 302 4.85 -17.31 23.85
C ASP A 302 4.14 -18.57 23.32
N PRO A 303 4.34 -19.73 23.97
CA PRO A 303 3.80 -21.01 23.51
C PRO A 303 2.27 -21.06 23.46
N THR A 304 1.58 -20.17 24.19
CA THR A 304 0.11 -20.05 24.16
C THR A 304 -0.39 -19.08 23.09
N GLY A 305 0.50 -18.30 22.47
CA GLY A 305 0.16 -17.32 21.42
C GLY A 305 -0.68 -16.14 21.93
N THR A 306 -0.71 -15.90 23.24
CA THR A 306 -1.62 -14.93 23.86
C THR A 306 -0.96 -13.58 24.16
N ASN A 307 0.35 -13.46 23.99
CA ASN A 307 1.06 -12.22 24.29
C ASN A 307 0.85 -11.19 23.18
N ALA A 308 0.03 -10.19 23.45
CA ALA A 308 -0.26 -9.10 22.51
C ALA A 308 0.97 -8.24 22.16
N SER A 309 2.06 -8.33 22.93
CA SER A 309 3.32 -7.67 22.58
C SER A 309 4.08 -8.38 21.45
N TYR A 310 3.67 -9.60 21.06
CA TYR A 310 4.31 -10.37 19.99
C TYR A 310 3.41 -10.48 18.78
N VAL A 311 4.01 -10.29 17.61
CA VAL A 311 3.38 -10.54 16.31
C VAL A 311 4.22 -11.57 15.56
N THR A 312 3.63 -12.26 14.60
CA THR A 312 4.33 -13.31 13.86
C THR A 312 4.86 -12.73 12.55
N ILE A 313 6.14 -12.98 12.27
CA ILE A 313 6.70 -12.90 10.92
C ILE A 313 6.36 -14.23 10.25
N ASP A 314 5.57 -14.18 9.18
CA ASP A 314 5.24 -15.37 8.40
C ASP A 314 6.45 -15.84 7.55
N ASP A 315 6.32 -16.98 6.89
CA ASP A 315 7.40 -17.53 6.06
C ASP A 315 7.74 -16.64 4.84
N ALA A 316 6.84 -15.71 4.48
CA ALA A 316 7.04 -14.69 3.44
C ALA A 316 7.77 -13.45 3.96
N GLY A 317 8.13 -13.41 5.24
CA GLY A 317 8.74 -12.26 5.87
C GLY A 317 7.79 -11.08 6.06
N ARG A 318 6.48 -11.35 6.18
CA ARG A 318 5.46 -10.33 6.43
C ARG A 318 5.03 -10.37 7.89
N PHE A 319 4.70 -9.20 8.43
CA PHE A 319 4.04 -9.08 9.72
C PHE A 319 3.06 -7.90 9.71
N GLU A 320 2.10 -7.96 10.62
CA GLU A 320 1.21 -6.85 10.96
C GLU A 320 1.34 -6.57 12.46
N ALA A 321 1.46 -5.29 12.83
CA ALA A 321 1.59 -4.84 14.21
C ALA A 321 0.75 -3.59 14.46
N ILE A 322 -0.09 -3.60 15.49
CA ILE A 322 -0.80 -2.39 15.95
C ILE A 322 0.01 -1.73 17.06
N LEU A 323 0.29 -0.44 16.90
CA LEU A 323 0.99 0.40 17.87
C LEU A 323 0.08 1.54 18.33
N THR A 324 0.25 1.96 19.59
CA THR A 324 -0.45 3.12 20.15
C THR A 324 0.46 4.33 20.11
N VAL A 325 -0.04 5.43 19.53
CA VAL A 325 0.65 6.72 19.47
C VAL A 325 0.71 7.34 20.87
N GLY A 326 1.82 7.97 21.20
CA GLY A 326 2.00 8.69 22.46
C GLY A 326 3.12 9.72 22.36
N THR A 327 3.33 10.49 23.42
CA THR A 327 4.32 11.57 23.46
C THR A 327 5.32 11.38 24.60
N ASP A 328 6.60 11.58 24.29
CA ASP A 328 7.67 11.65 25.28
C ASP A 328 8.87 12.41 24.69
N ASP A 329 9.03 13.67 25.13
CA ASP A 329 10.03 14.59 24.60
C ASP A 329 11.38 14.55 25.34
N THR A 330 11.64 13.51 26.12
CA THR A 330 12.92 13.37 26.86
C THR A 330 14.14 13.16 25.95
N VAL A 331 13.92 12.79 24.69
CA VAL A 331 14.94 12.63 23.66
C VAL A 331 14.65 13.60 22.50
N THR A 332 15.70 14.21 21.96
CA THR A 332 15.62 15.05 20.76
C THR A 332 15.56 14.18 19.50
N GLY A 333 14.74 14.60 18.53
CA GLY A 333 14.66 14.00 17.19
C GLY A 333 13.21 13.87 16.74
N ASN A 334 12.94 12.83 15.93
CA ASN A 334 11.68 12.68 15.20
C ASN A 334 10.82 11.57 15.80
N TYR A 335 9.51 11.79 15.79
CA TYR A 335 8.53 10.74 16.03
C TYR A 335 8.41 9.86 14.78
N GLY A 336 8.20 8.56 14.98
CA GLY A 336 8.04 7.63 13.89
C GLY A 336 7.87 6.19 14.34
N VAL A 337 7.61 5.34 13.35
CA VAL A 337 7.71 3.89 13.48
C VAL A 337 9.09 3.44 13.00
N TYR A 338 9.77 2.67 13.83
CA TYR A 338 11.11 2.16 13.56
C TYR A 338 11.14 0.65 13.69
N THR A 339 11.90 -0.01 12.83
CA THR A 339 12.26 -1.43 12.98
C THR A 339 13.75 -1.59 13.20
N TYR A 340 14.13 -2.61 13.97
CA TYR A 340 15.52 -3.08 14.04
C TYR A 340 15.59 -4.49 14.62
N ALA A 341 16.71 -5.17 14.40
CA ALA A 341 16.90 -6.56 14.79
C ALA A 341 16.67 -6.81 16.30
N GLY A 342 15.95 -7.90 16.59
CA GLY A 342 15.60 -8.34 17.93
C GLY A 342 16.78 -8.91 18.71
N SER A 343 16.62 -9.06 20.02
CA SER A 343 17.55 -9.80 20.89
C SER A 343 19.05 -9.48 20.75
N GLY A 344 19.40 -8.24 20.40
CA GLY A 344 20.80 -7.80 20.25
C GLY A 344 21.50 -8.32 18.99
N ALA A 345 20.76 -8.87 18.02
CA ALA A 345 21.25 -9.05 16.66
C ALA A 345 21.50 -7.67 15.99
N VAL A 346 22.26 -7.68 14.90
CA VAL A 346 22.57 -6.48 14.11
C VAL A 346 22.24 -6.77 12.66
N ASN A 347 21.38 -5.95 12.05
CA ASN A 347 21.04 -6.04 10.64
C ASN A 347 20.62 -4.66 10.11
N ALA A 348 21.50 -4.03 9.33
CA ALA A 348 21.22 -2.72 8.75
C ALA A 348 20.11 -2.76 7.68
N ASP A 349 19.90 -3.89 7.01
CA ASP A 349 18.92 -4.00 5.91
C ASP A 349 17.46 -4.01 6.40
N GLN A 350 17.25 -4.24 7.70
CA GLN A 350 15.93 -4.21 8.36
C GLN A 350 15.83 -3.12 9.44
N GLU A 351 16.77 -2.15 9.42
CA GLU A 351 16.72 -0.92 10.19
C GLU A 351 15.97 0.16 9.42
N LEU A 352 14.64 0.10 9.46
CA LEU A 352 13.75 0.96 8.70
C LEU A 352 13.11 2.02 9.60
N ALA A 353 12.69 3.12 8.99
CA ALA A 353 11.98 4.20 9.67
C ALA A 353 10.89 4.76 8.77
N GLN A 354 9.69 4.93 9.33
CA GLN A 354 8.61 5.73 8.77
C GLN A 354 8.34 6.87 9.75
N LEU A 355 8.69 8.10 9.34
CA LEU A 355 8.45 9.28 10.17
C LEU A 355 6.96 9.61 10.22
N VAL A 356 6.56 10.21 11.34
CA VAL A 356 5.20 10.68 11.55
C VAL A 356 5.17 12.10 12.11
N THR A 357 4.07 12.81 11.92
CA THR A 357 3.79 14.09 12.60
C THR A 357 2.71 13.88 13.66
N LEU A 358 2.85 14.63 14.75
CA LEU A 358 1.85 14.70 15.82
C LEU A 358 1.13 16.05 15.73
N GLY A 359 -0.16 16.05 16.03
CA GLY A 359 -0.98 17.27 16.08
C GLY A 359 -1.09 17.93 17.45
#